data_AF-A0A2G1ZU11-F1
#
_entry.id   AF-A0A2G1ZU11-F1
#
_cell.length_a   1.000
_cell.length_b   1.000
_cell.length_c   1.000
_cell.angle_alpha   90.00
_cell.angle_beta   90.00
_cell.angle_gamma   90.00
#
_symmetry.space_group_name_H-M   'P 1'
#
loop_
_entity.id
_entity.type
_entity.pdbx_description
1 polymer ?
#
loop_
_entity_poly.entity_id
_entity_poly.type
_entity_poly.pdbx_seq_one_letter_code
_entity_poly.pdbx_strand_id
1 'polypeptide(L)' 'MDSAHPHDISQLLDQDGVAIRAGHHCAQILMQRMNVSSTAR' A
#
# COMPACT_ATOMS: atom_id res chain seq x y z
N MET A 1 -4.71 10.90 13.79
CA MET A 1 -3.44 10.31 14.31
C MET A 1 -3.29 8.98 13.62
N ASP A 2 -3.04 9.05 12.32
CA ASP A 2 -3.71 8.14 11.38
C ASP A 2 -2.76 7.04 10.91
N SER A 3 -3.30 5.83 10.80
CA SER A 3 -2.62 4.61 10.37
C SER A 3 -1.61 4.91 9.25
N ALA A 4 -0.39 4.37 9.36
CA ALA A 4 0.63 4.52 8.32
C ALA A 4 0.05 4.15 6.96
N HIS A 5 0.12 5.05 5.98
CA HIS A 5 -0.38 4.79 4.65
C HIS A 5 0.50 3.73 3.99
N PRO A 6 -0.03 2.93 3.06
CA PRO A 6 0.80 1.98 2.31
C PRO A 6 2.04 2.61 1.65
N HIS A 7 1.97 3.89 1.27
CA HIS A 7 3.12 4.62 0.75
C HIS A 7 4.20 4.88 1.80
N ASP A 8 3.82 5.22 3.04
CA ASP A 8 4.74 5.42 4.15
C ASP A 8 5.47 4.11 4.49
N ILE A 9 4.73 3.00 4.49
CA ILE A 9 5.27 1.65 4.70
C ILE A 9 6.23 1.27 3.57
N SER A 10 5.86 1.52 2.31
CA SER A 10 6.73 1.23 1.18
C SER A 10 8.02 2.04 1.21
N GLN A 11 7.96 3.32 1.59
CA GLN A 11 9.14 4.17 1.70
C GLN A 11 10.08 3.71 2.82
N LEU A 12 9.54 3.24 3.95
CA LEU A 12 10.34 2.67 5.04
C LEU A 12 11.06 1.39 4.59
N LEU A 13 10.33 0.46 3.98
CA LEU A 13 10.88 -0.83 3.55
C LEU A 13 11.90 -0.69 2.43
N ASP A 14 11.73 0.29 1.53
CA ASP A 14 12.72 0.62 0.50
C ASP A 14 14.06 1.07 1.10
N GLN A 15 14.04 1.81 2.22
CA GLN A 15 15.27 2.21 2.95
C GLN A 15 16.01 1.01 3.54
N ASP A 16 15.27 -0.04 3.92
CA ASP A 16 15.82 -1.30 4.41
C ASP A 16 16.25 -2.24 3.24
N GLY A 17 16.14 -1.78 1.99
CA GLY A 17 16.49 -2.55 0.80
C GLY A 17 15.45 -3.60 0.39
N VAL A 18 14.22 -3.50 0.92
CA VAL A 18 13.11 -4.40 0.61
C VAL A 18 12.20 -3.78 -0.45
N ALA A 19 12.22 -4.36 -1.64
CA ALA A 19 11.35 -3.93 -2.73
C ALA A 19 9.89 -4.32 -2.46
N ILE A 20 9.02 -3.31 -2.36
CA ILE A 20 7.57 -3.45 -2.15
C ILE A 20 6.82 -2.42 -2.99
N ARG A 21 5.55 -2.66 -3.31
CA ARG A 21 4.70 -1.73 -4.07
C ARG A 21 3.53 -1.24 -3.22
N ALA A 22 3.31 0.06 -3.22
CA ALA A 22 2.08 0.68 -2.70
C ALA A 22 1.09 1.00 -3.83
N GLY A 23 -0.21 0.90 -3.53
CA GLY A 23 -1.27 1.44 -4.38
C GLY A 23 -2.44 0.49 -4.59
N HIS A 24 -3.08 0.62 -5.77
CA HIS A 24 -4.26 -0.16 -6.14
C HIS A 24 -3.93 -1.48 -6.85
N HIS A 25 -2.67 -1.69 -7.27
CA HIS A 25 -2.20 -2.92 -7.94
C HIS A 25 -3.04 -3.36 -9.13
N CYS A 26 -3.58 -2.41 -9.89
CA CYS A 26 -4.55 -2.65 -10.97
C CYS A 26 -5.80 -3.44 -10.53
N ALA A 27 -6.12 -3.44 -9.22
CA ALA A 27 -7.19 -4.20 -8.59
C ALA A 27 -8.26 -3.30 -7.94
N GLN A 28 -8.47 -2.10 -8.48
CA GLN A 28 -9.35 -1.07 -7.90
C GLN A 28 -10.78 -1.57 -7.63
N ILE A 29 -11.35 -2.39 -8.53
CA ILE A 29 -12.70 -2.95 -8.34
C ILE A 29 -12.75 -3.90 -7.13
N LEU A 30 -11.73 -4.74 -6.93
CA LEU A 30 -11.65 -5.63 -5.78
C LEU A 30 -11.49 -4.83 -4.49
N MET A 31 -10.63 -3.81 -4.52
CA MET A 31 -10.38 -2.95 -3.37
C MET A 31 -11.61 -2.14 -2.95
N GLN A 32 -12.40 -1.66 -3.92
CA GLN A 32 -13.72 -1.09 -3.65
C GLN A 32 -14.66 -2.08 -2.97
N ARG A 33 -14.72 -3.33 -3.43
CA ARG A 33 -15.53 -4.39 -2.79
C ARG A 33 -15.05 -4.73 -1.37
N MET A 34 -13.75 -4.61 -1.11
CA MET A 34 -13.15 -4.83 0.21
C MET A 34 -13.12 -3.56 1.08
N ASN A 35 -13.63 -2.43 0.57
CA ASN A 35 -13.63 -1.14 1.23
C ASN A 35 -12.23 -0.68 1.72
N VAL A 36 -11.20 -0.91 0.89
CA VAL A 36 -9.83 -0.45 1.12
C VAL A 36 -9.37 0.48 0.01
N SER A 37 -8.62 1.52 0.34
CA SER A 37 -8.17 2.53 -0.62
C SER A 37 -6.82 2.19 -1.27
N SER A 38 -5.91 1.55 -0.54
CA SER A 38 -4.57 1.18 -1.03
C SER A 38 -4.02 0.04 -0.18
N THR A 39 -3.06 -0.70 -0.71
CA THR A 39 -2.34 -1.75 0.03
C THR A 39 -0.84 -1.72 -0.31
N ALA A 40 -0.01 -2.29 0.55
CA ALA A 40 1.41 -2.54 0.30
C ALA A 40 1.61 -4.05 0.08
N ARG A 41 2.23 -4.46 -1.04
CA ARG A 41 2.45 -5.87 -1.41
C ARG A 41 3.69 -6.09 -2.29
#